data_AF-A0A3R6JM83-F1
#
_entry.id   AF-A0A3R6JM83-F1
#
_cell.length_a   1.000
_cell.length_b   1.000
_cell.length_c   1.000
_cell.angle_alpha   90.00
_cell.angle_beta   90.00
_cell.angle_gamma   90.00
#
_symmetry.space_group_name_H-M   'P 1'
#
loop_
_entity.id
_entity.type
_entity.pdbx_description
1 polymer ?
#
loop_
_entity_poly.entity_id
_entity_poly.type
_entity_poly.pdbx_seq_one_letter_code
_entity_poly.pdbx_strand_id
1 'polypeptide(L)' 'MSSQTSLVAEQVRLQQWAAQIQDCKNRPADMKVETWCSEHGITKANYYYRLKRVRKACLEVYNPEPAFVELPQP' A
#
# COMPACT_ATOMS: atom_id res chain seq x y z
N MET A 1 12.39 -20.51 7.85
CA MET A 1 11.42 -20.22 8.92
C MET A 1 11.58 -18.76 9.30
N SER A 2 10.55 -17.94 9.18
CA SER A 2 10.54 -16.58 9.75
C SER A 2 10.43 -16.70 11.27
N SER A 3 11.26 -15.98 12.03
CA SER A 3 11.09 -15.86 13.47
C SER A 3 9.88 -14.98 13.78
N GLN A 4 9.29 -15.14 14.97
CA GLN A 4 8.19 -14.28 15.44
C GLN A 4 8.56 -12.79 15.34
N THR A 5 9.80 -12.44 15.71
CA THR A 5 10.33 -11.08 15.58
C THR A 5 10.36 -10.60 14.14
N SER A 6 10.75 -11.46 13.19
CA SER A 6 10.81 -11.09 11.77
C SER A 6 9.42 -10.84 11.17
N LEU A 7 8.42 -11.60 11.59
CA LEU A 7 7.02 -11.42 11.19
C LEU A 7 6.46 -10.09 11.73
N VAL A 8 6.68 -9.81 13.02
CA VAL A 8 6.25 -8.55 13.63
C VAL A 8 6.92 -7.36 12.94
N ALA A 9 8.23 -7.45 12.67
CA ALA A 9 8.96 -6.40 11.97
C ALA A 9 8.42 -6.15 10.54
N GLU A 10 8.00 -7.18 9.83
CA GLU A 10 7.36 -7.01 8.52
C GLU A 10 6.00 -6.32 8.63
N GLN A 11 5.17 -6.73 9.59
CA GLN A 11 3.87 -6.12 9.81
C GLN A 11 3.98 -4.63 10.17
N VAL A 12 4.91 -4.28 11.06
CA VAL A 12 5.16 -2.88 11.44
C VAL A 12 5.60 -2.05 10.24
N ARG A 13 6.50 -2.58 9.40
CA ARG A 13 6.91 -1.89 8.16
C ARG A 13 5.74 -1.67 7.21
N LEU A 14 4.88 -2.67 7.03
CA LEU A 14 3.69 -2.54 6.18
C LEU A 14 2.74 -1.46 6.69
N GLN A 15 2.51 -1.39 8.01
CA GLN A 15 1.70 -0.34 8.63
C GLN A 15 2.31 1.06 8.43
N GLN A 16 3.62 1.21 8.63
CA GLN A 16 4.33 2.46 8.39
C GLN A 16 4.22 2.90 6.92
N TRP A 17 4.40 1.97 5.98
CA TRP A 17 4.23 2.25 4.56
C TRP A 17 2.79 2.62 4.20
N ALA A 18 1.79 1.97 4.81
CA ALA A 18 0.40 2.30 4.59
C ALA A 18 0.07 3.73 5.04
N ALA A 19 0.56 4.14 6.22
CA ALA A 19 0.43 5.52 6.69
C ALA A 19 1.11 6.52 5.74
N GLN A 20 2.32 6.19 5.28
CA GLN A 20 3.07 7.01 4.33
C GLN A 20 2.32 7.18 2.98
N ILE A 21 1.72 6.10 2.47
CA ILE A 21 0.93 6.13 1.24
C ILE A 21 -0.34 6.98 1.43
N GLN A 22 -1.00 6.86 2.57
CA GLN A 22 -2.18 7.66 2.89
C GLN A 22 -1.83 9.15 2.94
N ASP A 23 -0.71 9.51 3.57
CA ASP A 23 -0.21 10.88 3.60
C ASP A 23 0.08 11.40 2.18
N CYS A 24 0.81 10.62 1.36
CA CYS A 24 1.05 10.97 -0.03
C CYS A 24 -0.25 11.13 -0.83
N LYS A 25 -1.30 10.35 -0.56
CA LYS A 25 -2.61 10.50 -1.22
C LYS A 25 -3.35 11.78 -0.80
N ASN A 26 -3.06 12.32 0.37
CA ASN A 26 -3.63 13.55 0.90
C ASN A 26 -2.82 14.80 0.54
N ARG A 27 -1.76 14.66 -0.25
CA ARG A 27 -0.97 15.79 -0.75
C ARG A 27 -1.84 16.76 -1.60
N PRO A 28 -1.44 18.04 -1.71
CA PRO A 28 -2.09 19.00 -2.60
C PRO A 28 -2.25 18.46 -4.04
N ALA A 29 -3.36 18.80 -4.70
CA ALA A 29 -3.69 18.25 -6.02
C ALA A 29 -2.67 18.62 -7.12
N ASP A 30 -2.02 19.76 -6.98
CA ASP A 30 -0.95 20.27 -7.83
C ASP A 30 0.43 19.65 -7.52
N MET A 31 0.58 18.97 -6.39
CA MET A 31 1.82 18.33 -5.98
C MET A 31 2.00 16.96 -6.67
N LYS A 32 3.12 16.82 -7.37
CA LYS A 32 3.55 15.54 -7.95
C LYS A 32 4.06 14.58 -6.89
N VAL A 33 3.89 13.28 -7.15
CA VAL A 33 4.41 12.22 -6.27
C VAL A 33 5.93 12.32 -6.13
N GLU A 34 6.66 12.71 -7.18
CA GLU A 34 8.13 12.85 -7.10
C GLU A 34 8.57 13.93 -6.12
N THR A 35 7.87 15.08 -6.12
CA THR A 35 8.13 16.19 -5.20
C THR A 35 7.89 15.74 -3.76
N TRP A 36 6.72 15.14 -3.49
CA TRP A 36 6.38 14.61 -2.17
C TRP A 36 7.41 13.55 -1.70
N CYS A 37 7.84 12.65 -2.59
CA CYS A 37 8.85 11.64 -2.27
C CYS A 37 10.19 12.27 -1.86
N SER A 38 10.60 13.33 -2.55
CA SER A 38 11.85 14.05 -2.28
C SER A 38 11.82 14.74 -0.92
N GLU A 39 10.69 15.37 -0.57
CA GLU A 39 10.46 15.97 0.76
C GLU A 39 10.47 14.92 1.89
N HIS A 40 10.03 13.71 1.59
CA HIS A 40 9.96 12.59 2.54
C HIS A 40 11.19 11.68 2.52
N GLY A 41 12.26 12.08 1.82
CA GLY A 41 13.54 11.37 1.79
C GLY A 41 13.49 9.97 1.15
N ILE A 42 12.56 9.74 0.22
CA ILE A 42 12.45 8.48 -0.52
C ILE A 42 12.53 8.69 -2.03
N THR A 43 12.96 7.66 -2.75
CA THR A 43 12.89 7.68 -4.22
C THR A 43 11.48 7.34 -4.70
N LYS A 44 11.10 7.85 -5.88
CA LYS A 44 9.85 7.48 -6.56
C LYS A 44 9.72 5.95 -6.70
N ALA A 45 10.80 5.27 -7.06
CA ALA A 45 10.82 3.81 -7.17
C ALA A 45 10.51 3.11 -5.84
N ASN A 46 11.07 3.59 -4.73
CA ASN A 46 10.79 3.06 -3.40
C ASN A 46 9.33 3.26 -3.00
N TYR A 47 8.76 4.44 -3.30
CA TYR A 47 7.33 4.70 -3.08
C TYR A 47 6.44 3.67 -3.79
N TYR A 48 6.64 3.45 -5.10
CA TYR A 48 5.81 2.48 -5.83
C TYR A 48 6.05 1.03 -5.40
N TYR A 49 7.27 0.69 -4.97
CA TYR A 49 7.56 -0.60 -4.33
C TYR A 49 6.73 -0.78 -3.05
N ARG A 50 6.74 0.20 -2.14
CA ARG A 50 5.97 0.19 -0.90
C ARG A 50 4.46 0.11 -1.18
N LEU A 51 3.97 0.89 -2.15
CA LEU A 51 2.58 0.86 -2.60
C LEU A 51 2.16 -0.53 -3.09
N LYS A 52 3.00 -1.20 -3.89
CA LYS A 52 2.74 -2.56 -4.36
C LYS A 52 2.67 -3.55 -3.19
N ARG A 53 3.59 -3.45 -2.22
CA ARG A 53 3.63 -4.31 -1.03
C ARG A 53 2.39 -4.15 -0.15
N VAL A 54 1.99 -2.91 0.12
CA VAL A 54 0.79 -2.62 0.93
C VAL A 54 -0.47 -3.13 0.23
N ARG A 55 -0.63 -2.88 -1.08
CA ARG A 55 -1.77 -3.41 -1.85
C ARG A 55 -1.85 -4.93 -1.80
N LYS A 56 -0.72 -5.63 -1.96
CA LYS A 56 -0.66 -7.09 -1.87
C LYS A 56 -1.11 -7.59 -0.49
N ALA A 57 -0.59 -6.98 0.58
CA ALA A 57 -0.99 -7.35 1.94
C ALA A 57 -2.48 -7.11 2.20
N CYS A 58 -3.06 -6.00 1.70
CA CYS A 58 -4.50 -5.76 1.79
C CYS A 58 -5.32 -6.83 1.05
N LEU A 59 -4.85 -7.28 -0.13
CA LEU A 59 -5.51 -8.34 -0.90
C LEU A 59 -5.34 -9.73 -0.27
N GLU A 60 -4.27 -10.00 0.47
CA GLU A 60 -4.11 -11.27 1.19
C GLU A 60 -5.04 -11.34 2.41
N VAL A 61 -5.34 -10.19 3.04
CA VAL A 61 -6.33 -10.09 4.13
C VAL A 61 -7.76 -10.10 3.58
N TYR A 62 -7.98 -9.40 2.47
CA TYR A 62 -9.25 -9.40 1.76
C TYR A 62 -9.31 -10.67 0.93
N ASN A 63 -9.79 -11.77 1.52
CA ASN A 63 -10.16 -12.99 0.80
C ASN A 63 -11.64 -12.91 0.41
N PRO A 64 -12.04 -12.20 -0.67
CA PRO A 64 -13.39 -12.28 -1.13
C PRO A 64 -13.55 -13.69 -1.69
N GLU A 65 -14.37 -14.51 -1.03
CA GLU A 65 -15.02 -15.59 -1.76
C GLU A 65 -15.57 -15.01 -3.06
N PRO A 66 -15.39 -15.67 -4.22
CA PRO A 66 -15.86 -15.16 -5.49
C PRO A 66 -17.36 -14.90 -5.39
N ALA A 67 -17.75 -13.63 -5.27
CA ALA A 67 -19.13 -13.23 -5.27
C ALA A 67 -19.60 -13.30 -6.73
N PHE A 68 -20.42 -14.31 -7.05
CA PHE A 68 -21.16 -14.33 -8.31
C PHE A 68 -22.07 -13.09 -8.33
N VAL A 69 -21.80 -12.17 -9.24
CA VAL A 69 -22.65 -10.99 -9.48
C VAL A 69 -23.38 -11.25 -10.79
N GLU A 70 -24.67 -11.59 -10.69
CA GLU A 70 -25.53 -11.75 -11.86
C GLU A 70 -25.83 -10.36 -12.43
N LEU A 71 -25.43 -10.11 -13.68
CA LEU A 71 -25.71 -8.84 -14.36
C LEU A 71 -27.17 -8.86 -14.85
N PRO A 72 -27.92 -7.76 -14.71
CA PRO A 72 -29.27 -7.67 -15.25
C PRO A 72 -29.24 -7.86 -16.78
N GLN A 73 -30.21 -8.62 -17.29
CA GLN A 73 -30.38 -8.79 -18.74
C GLN A 73 -30.67 -7.44 -19.41
N PRO A 74 -30.14 -7.20 -20.62
CA PRO A 74 -30.31 -5.95 -21.35
C PRO A 74 -31.77 -5.62 -21.68
#